data_AF-A0A0F8Z9D5-F1
#
_entry.id   AF-A0A0F8Z9D5-F1
#
_cell.length_a   1.000
_cell.length_b   1.000
_cell.length_c   1.000
_cell.angle_alpha   90.00
_cell.angle_beta   90.00
_cell.angle_gamma   90.00
#
_symmetry.space_group_name_H-M   'P 1'
#
loop_
_entity.id
_entity.type
_entity.pdbx_description
1 polymer ?
#
loop_
_entity_poly.entity_id
_entity_poly.type
_entity_poly.pdbx_seq_one_letter_code
_entity_poly.pdbx_strand_id
1 'polypeptide(L)'
;MAITLAQSSLQNTLQEVPEDIRSWISSEKTTYFMMELNEKLGLREERVRIIPRLLLRLEVKDLHAAEFVDAISQELTIGPEKAKSIAIELKENILKPIEASLSDWDIN
;
A
#
# COMPACT_ATOMS: atom_id res chain seq x y z
N MET A 1 5.28 29.69 2.98
CA MET A 1 4.16 28.78 3.29
C MET A 1 4.15 27.70 2.22
N ALA A 2 4.69 26.51 2.52
CA ALA A 2 4.96 25.46 1.53
C ALA A 2 4.39 24.11 2.03
N ILE A 3 3.07 23.99 2.11
CA ILE A 3 2.40 22.76 2.55
C ILE A 3 1.19 22.45 1.64
N THR A 4 1.31 22.62 0.32
CA THR A 4 0.16 22.41 -0.60
C THR A 4 0.52 21.72 -1.92
N LEU A 5 1.70 21.13 -2.03
CA LEU A 5 2.14 20.47 -3.28
C LEU A 5 2.13 18.92 -3.20
N ALA A 6 2.25 18.33 -2.01
CA ALA A 6 2.29 16.87 -1.87
C ALA A 6 0.90 16.21 -1.83
N GLN A 7 -0.13 16.93 -1.39
CA GLN A 7 -1.49 16.38 -1.25
C GLN A 7 -2.26 16.34 -2.59
N SER A 8 -1.91 17.24 -3.50
CA SER A 8 -2.54 17.39 -4.82
C SER A 8 -1.97 16.42 -5.86
N SER A 9 -0.73 15.93 -5.72
CA SER A 9 -0.21 14.89 -6.62
C SER A 9 -0.92 13.55 -6.38
N LEU A 10 -1.08 13.12 -5.13
CA LEU A 10 -1.67 11.83 -4.78
C LEU A 10 -3.11 11.66 -5.27
N GLN A 11 -3.92 12.73 -5.20
CA GLN A 11 -5.31 12.71 -5.68
C GLN A 11 -5.42 12.63 -7.20
N ASN A 12 -4.49 13.26 -7.94
CA ASN A 12 -4.44 13.17 -9.39
C ASN A 12 -3.94 11.79 -9.83
N THR A 13 -2.93 11.23 -9.16
CA THR A 13 -2.41 9.91 -9.52
C THR A 13 -3.40 8.78 -9.23
N LEU A 14 -4.28 8.93 -8.22
CA LEU A 14 -5.40 8.03 -8.00
C LEU A 14 -6.39 7.98 -9.18
N GLN A 15 -6.52 9.05 -9.97
CA GLN A 15 -7.37 9.01 -11.18
C GLN A 15 -6.70 8.26 -12.34
N GLU A 16 -5.37 8.12 -12.32
CA GLU A 16 -4.60 7.38 -13.31
C GLU A 16 -4.53 5.87 -12.99
N VAL A 17 -4.91 5.48 -11.77
CA VAL A 17 -5.04 4.07 -11.39
C VAL A 17 -6.23 3.44 -12.13
N PRO A 18 -6.04 2.32 -12.85
CA PRO A 18 -7.13 1.55 -13.46
C PRO A 18 -8.30 1.28 -12.50
N GLU A 19 -9.54 1.34 -13.01
CA GLU A 19 -10.76 1.20 -12.20
C GLU A 19 -10.85 -0.16 -11.49
N ASP A 20 -10.38 -1.22 -12.12
CA ASP A 20 -10.29 -2.56 -11.56
C ASP A 20 -9.35 -2.64 -10.35
N ILE A 21 -8.21 -1.95 -10.42
CA ILE A 21 -7.25 -1.84 -9.30
C ILE A 21 -7.86 -1.01 -8.17
N ARG A 22 -8.46 0.15 -8.49
CA ARG A 22 -9.15 0.98 -7.48
C ARG A 22 -10.27 0.21 -6.78
N SER A 23 -11.13 -0.46 -7.56
CA SER A 23 -12.24 -1.25 -7.05
C SER A 23 -11.76 -2.42 -6.19
N TRP A 24 -10.63 -3.03 -6.52
CA TRP A 24 -10.03 -4.10 -5.71
C TRP A 24 -9.52 -3.59 -4.37
N ILE A 25 -8.82 -2.46 -4.35
CA ILE A 25 -8.32 -1.84 -3.12
C ILE A 25 -9.47 -1.40 -2.22
N SER A 26 -10.54 -0.85 -2.80
CA SER A 26 -11.75 -0.47 -2.06
C SER A 26 -12.70 -1.64 -1.77
N SER A 27 -12.37 -2.87 -2.16
CA SER A 27 -13.24 -4.02 -1.94
C SER A 27 -13.39 -4.33 -0.45
N GLU A 28 -14.53 -4.92 -0.08
CA GLU A 28 -14.76 -5.38 1.30
C GLU A 28 -13.67 -6.35 1.76
N LYS A 29 -13.20 -7.23 0.86
CA LYS A 29 -12.13 -8.19 1.15
C LYS A 29 -10.83 -7.49 1.52
N THR A 30 -10.39 -6.52 0.71
CA THR A 30 -9.17 -5.75 0.98
C THR A 30 -9.33 -4.92 2.25
N THR A 31 -10.49 -4.28 2.43
CA THR A 31 -10.80 -3.50 3.63
C THR A 31 -10.74 -4.35 4.90
N TYR A 32 -11.35 -5.54 4.87
CA TYR A 32 -11.36 -6.47 5.98
C TYR A 32 -9.95 -7.01 6.30
N PHE A 33 -9.19 -7.40 5.27
CA PHE A 33 -7.80 -7.80 5.44
C PHE A 33 -6.95 -6.67 6.07
N MET A 34 -7.13 -5.42 5.63
CA MET A 34 -6.44 -4.28 6.22
C MET A 34 -6.83 -4.06 7.69
N MET A 35 -8.11 -4.25 8.04
CA MET A 35 -8.56 -4.18 9.42
C MET A 35 -7.88 -5.26 10.29
N GLU A 36 -7.89 -6.52 9.86
CA GLU A 36 -7.25 -7.62 10.58
C GLU A 36 -5.74 -7.41 10.74
N LEU A 37 -5.08 -6.96 9.67
CA LEU A 37 -3.64 -6.66 9.71
C LEU A 37 -3.34 -5.51 10.68
N ASN A 38 -4.14 -4.45 10.67
CA ASN A 38 -3.99 -3.34 11.61
C ASN A 38 -4.19 -3.79 13.06
N GLU A 39 -5.18 -4.66 13.32
CA GLU A 39 -5.43 -5.23 14.64
C GLU A 39 -4.25 -6.08 15.12
N LYS A 40 -3.75 -6.99 14.27
CA LYS A 40 -2.57 -7.85 14.52
C LYS A 40 -1.31 -7.03 14.83
N LEU A 41 -1.19 -5.86 14.21
CA LEU A 41 -0.06 -4.95 14.40
C LEU A 41 -0.29 -3.94 15.53
N GLY A 42 -1.48 -3.91 16.14
CA GLY A 42 -1.84 -2.94 17.18
C GLY A 42 -1.89 -1.50 16.68
N LEU A 43 -2.08 -1.30 15.37
CA LEU A 43 -2.12 0.03 14.75
C LEU A 43 -3.48 0.69 15.04
N ARG A 44 -3.44 1.96 15.40
CA ARG A 44 -4.63 2.76 15.75
C ARG A 44 -4.53 4.15 15.14
N GLU A 45 -5.68 4.81 15.03
CA GLU A 45 -5.78 6.20 14.58
C GLU A 45 -5.05 6.41 13.24
N GLU A 46 -4.15 7.39 13.15
CA GLU A 46 -3.42 7.69 11.92
C GLU A 46 -2.50 6.55 11.46
N ARG A 47 -2.08 5.65 12.36
CA ARG A 47 -1.19 4.53 11.99
C ARG A 47 -1.86 3.49 11.11
N VAL A 48 -3.19 3.37 11.13
CA VAL A 48 -3.94 2.43 10.27
C VAL A 48 -3.81 2.79 8.78
N ARG A 49 -3.42 4.02 8.48
CA ARG A 49 -3.25 4.53 7.11
C ARG A 49 -1.88 4.27 6.52
N ILE A 50 -0.91 3.82 7.32
CA ILE A 50 0.48 3.63 6.87
C ILE A 50 0.56 2.59 5.76
N ILE A 51 0.01 1.39 5.99
CA ILE A 51 0.06 0.29 5.01
C ILE A 51 -0.70 0.63 3.71
N PRO A 52 -1.96 1.12 3.77
CA PRO A 52 -2.67 1.57 2.57
C PRO A 52 -1.91 2.64 1.79
N ARG A 53 -1.29 3.60 2.48
CA ARG A 53 -0.48 4.64 1.84
C ARG A 53 0.76 4.06 1.16
N LEU A 54 1.46 3.12 1.80
CA LEU A 54 2.66 2.50 1.21
C LEU A 54 2.32 1.64 -0.02
N LEU A 55 1.17 0.94 -0.02
CA LEU A 55 0.67 0.23 -1.18
C LEU A 55 0.34 1.18 -2.34
N LEU A 56 -0.36 2.27 -2.05
CA LEU A 56 -0.64 3.28 -3.08
C LEU A 56 0.66 3.87 -3.65
N ARG A 57 1.67 4.12 -2.81
CA ARG A 57 2.99 4.60 -3.27
C ARG A 57 3.70 3.60 -4.18
N LEU A 58 3.57 2.29 -3.92
CA LEU A 58 4.05 1.25 -4.83
C LEU A 58 3.33 1.31 -6.18
N GLU A 59 2.01 1.41 -6.14
CA GLU A 59 1.16 1.44 -7.33
C GLU A 59 1.48 2.64 -8.23
N VAL A 60 1.68 3.81 -7.63
CA VAL A 60 2.01 5.04 -8.38
C VAL A 60 3.51 5.18 -8.69
N LYS A 61 4.32 4.14 -8.45
CA LYS A 61 5.78 4.12 -8.66
C LYS A 61 6.56 5.21 -7.89
N ASP A 62 5.97 5.78 -6.85
CA ASP A 62 6.64 6.70 -5.91
C ASP A 62 7.51 5.94 -4.88
N LEU A 63 7.26 4.64 -4.72
CA LEU A 63 8.05 3.73 -3.91
C LEU A 63 8.45 2.51 -4.74
N HIS A 64 9.74 2.18 -4.78
CA HIS A 64 10.18 0.98 -5.47
C HIS A 64 9.89 -0.28 -4.64
N ALA A 65 9.55 -1.39 -5.31
CA ALA A 65 9.32 -2.68 -4.66
C ALA A 65 10.50 -3.16 -3.81
N ALA A 66 11.74 -2.86 -4.25
CA ALA A 66 12.96 -3.16 -3.50
C ALA A 66 13.05 -2.41 -2.16
N GLU A 67 12.44 -1.22 -2.06
CA GLU A 67 12.45 -0.37 -0.88
C GLU A 67 11.23 -0.59 0.02
N PHE A 68 10.26 -1.40 -0.42
CA PHE A 68 8.98 -1.56 0.28
C PHE A 68 9.13 -2.14 1.68
N VAL A 69 9.99 -3.15 1.85
CA VAL A 69 10.26 -3.77 3.15
C VAL A 69 10.89 -2.75 4.11
N ASP A 70 11.82 -1.95 3.61
CA ASP A 70 12.48 -0.91 4.40
C ASP A 70 11.51 0.21 4.77
N ALA A 71 10.62 0.60 3.84
CA ALA A 71 9.58 1.59 4.11
C ALA A 71 8.58 1.10 5.19
N ILE A 72 8.15 -0.17 5.13
CA ILE A 72 7.31 -0.79 6.17
C ILE A 72 8.04 -0.78 7.52
N SER A 73 9.31 -1.20 7.52
CA SER A 73 10.16 -1.26 8.72
C SER A 73 10.27 0.11 9.39
N GLN A 74 10.58 1.15 8.60
CA GLN A 74 10.76 2.52 9.08
C GLN A 74 9.44 3.14 9.56
N GLU A 75 8.39 3.09 8.75
CA GLU A 75 7.12 3.78 9.03
C GLU A 75 6.36 3.11 10.19
N LEU A 76 6.40 1.79 10.29
CA LEU A 76 5.79 1.06 11.41
C LEU A 76 6.69 1.01 12.64
N THR A 77 7.98 1.35 12.51
CA THR A 77 8.99 1.25 13.57
C THR A 77 9.11 -0.17 14.10
N ILE A 78 9.23 -1.14 13.18
CA ILE A 78 9.32 -2.57 13.48
C ILE A 78 10.63 -3.15 12.94
N GLY A 79 11.03 -4.33 13.43
CA GLY A 79 12.22 -5.01 12.92
C GLY A 79 12.08 -5.51 11.48
N PRO A 80 13.21 -5.67 10.75
CA PRO A 80 13.22 -6.03 9.33
C PRO A 80 12.56 -7.39 9.03
N GLU A 81 12.73 -8.37 9.92
CA GLU A 81 12.06 -9.68 9.78
C GLU A 81 10.53 -9.54 9.81
N LYS A 82 10.00 -8.73 10.74
CA LYS A 82 8.56 -8.49 10.84
C LYS A 82 8.04 -7.69 9.65
N ALA A 83 8.80 -6.70 9.19
CA ALA A 83 8.47 -5.95 7.99
C ALA A 83 8.43 -6.85 6.75
N LYS A 84 9.39 -7.77 6.61
CA LYS A 84 9.43 -8.76 5.52
C LYS A 84 8.22 -9.70 5.56
N SER A 85 7.84 -10.21 6.74
CA SER A 85 6.63 -11.03 6.87
C SER A 85 5.37 -10.28 6.44
N ILE A 86 5.22 -9.01 6.84
CA ILE A 86 4.08 -8.18 6.43
C ILE A 86 4.09 -7.94 4.92
N ALA A 87 5.25 -7.66 4.33
CA ALA A 87 5.39 -7.46 2.89
C ALA A 87 4.97 -8.71 2.10
N ILE A 88 5.32 -9.91 2.58
CA ILE A 88 4.89 -11.18 1.98
C ILE A 88 3.36 -11.33 2.10
N GLU A 89 2.81 -11.09 3.29
CA GLU A 89 1.36 -11.21 3.54
C GLU A 89 0.55 -10.25 2.64
N LEU A 90 1.05 -9.01 2.47
CA LEU A 90 0.48 -8.01 1.55
C LEU A 90 0.61 -8.43 0.09
N LYS A 91 1.77 -8.95 -0.31
CA LYS A 91 1.98 -9.44 -1.67
C LYS A 91 0.99 -10.55 -2.00
N GLU A 92 0.82 -11.53 -1.11
CA GLU A 92 -0.02 -12.69 -1.38
C GLU A 92 -1.52 -12.37 -1.37
N ASN A 93 -1.98 -11.49 -0.48
CA ASN A 93 -3.40 -11.23 -0.28
C ASN A 93 -3.93 -10.03 -1.06
N ILE A 94 -3.08 -9.05 -1.35
CA ILE A 94 -3.47 -7.78 -1.98
C ILE A 94 -2.93 -7.67 -3.40
N LEU A 95 -1.61 -7.82 -3.59
CA LEU A 95 -0.97 -7.56 -4.89
C LEU A 95 -1.15 -8.71 -5.88
N LYS A 96 -0.95 -9.96 -5.44
CA LYS A 96 -1.04 -11.15 -6.29
C LYS A 96 -2.40 -11.33 -6.98
N PRO A 97 -3.54 -11.07 -6.32
CA PRO A 97 -4.85 -11.14 -6.98
C PRO A 97 -5.06 -10.14 -8.12
N ILE A 98 -4.31 -9.02 -8.12
CA ILE A 98 -4.34 -7.99 -9.17
C ILE A 98 -3.06 -7.94 -9.99
N GLU A 99 -2.17 -8.94 -9.85
CA GLU A 99 -0.85 -8.95 -10.51
C GLU A 99 -0.95 -8.87 -12.03
N ALA A 100 -1.99 -9.48 -12.62
CA ALA A 100 -2.28 -9.36 -14.05
C ALA A 100 -2.63 -7.91 -14.44
N SER A 101 -3.54 -7.27 -13.70
CA SER A 101 -3.90 -5.87 -13.90
C SER A 101 -2.72 -4.91 -13.64
N LEU A 102 -1.87 -5.22 -12.66
CA LEU A 102 -0.65 -4.46 -12.35
C LEU A 102 0.40 -4.63 -13.46
N SER A 103 0.56 -5.83 -14.02
CA SER A 103 1.48 -6.11 -15.12
C SER A 103 1.06 -5.41 -16.41
N ASP A 104 -0.25 -5.39 -16.71
CA ASP A 104 -0.82 -4.64 -17.83
C ASP A 104 -0.68 -3.13 -17.63
N TRP A 105 -0.54 -2.69 -16.38
CA TRP A 105 -0.24 -1.30 -16.00
C TRP A 105 1.27 -1.00 -15.90
N ASP A 106 2.12 -1.90 -16.41
CA ASP A 106 3.59 -1.76 -16.47
C ASP A 106 4.27 -1.73 -15.07
N ILE A 107 3.70 -2.41 -14.09
CA ILE A 107 4.28 -2.60 -12.74
C ILE A 107 4.88 -4.01 -12.68
N ASN A 108 6.20 -4.10 -12.86
CA ASN A 108 7.01 -5.33 -12.81
C ASN A 108 7.97 -5.28 -11.60
#